data_AF-A0AAJ2UU13-F1
#
_entry.id   AF-A0AAJ2UU13-F1
#
_cell.length_a   1.000
_cell.length_b   1.000
_cell.length_c   1.000
_cell.angle_alpha   90.00
_cell.angle_beta   90.00
_cell.angle_gamma   90.00
#
_symmetry.space_group_name_H-M   'P 1'
#
loop_
_entity.id
_entity.type
_entity.pdbx_description
1 polymer ?
#
loop_
_entity_poly.entity_id
_entity_poly.type
_entity_poly.pdbx_seq_one_letter_code
_entity_poly.pdbx_strand_id
1 'polypeptide(L)'
;MRTALRVPVVLMAVAIGAAGAVSCSRSAPEKTAASERPTAAAPKAAATPSGTPAETPTVTPATDLPKHAVAGKDRPSIGAGVTMAGGYTGKDFLSRLAKDWKLNLDKPVKQEMPNGKMRTYIHGRGGTGSGTGTTVSAGFADHTNLSSLLCGTGTDKSNALDFLAACTELDVAGIDHAKASSWLERAKRETDSLYKERAAETKNKKEYVVSGVFTSGPVVMLLHRTYDTYLLRILGHAAA
;
A
#
# COMPACT_ATOMS: atom_id res chain seq x y z
N MET A 1 22.54 22.16 -22.07
CA MET A 1 22.00 22.42 -20.72
C MET A 1 20.56 21.96 -20.70
N ARG A 2 20.23 20.86 -20.01
CA ARG A 2 18.86 20.32 -19.92
C ARG A 2 18.47 20.21 -18.46
N THR A 3 17.36 20.85 -18.15
CA THR A 3 16.77 21.11 -16.84
C THR A 3 16.30 19.81 -16.20
N ALA A 4 16.78 19.52 -15.00
CA ALA A 4 16.34 18.37 -14.22
C ALA A 4 14.95 18.66 -13.62
N LEU A 5 13.91 17.96 -14.09
CA LEU A 5 12.64 17.92 -13.37
C LEU A 5 12.82 17.08 -12.11
N ARG A 6 12.91 17.76 -10.97
CA ARG A 6 12.81 17.16 -9.64
C ARG A 6 11.34 16.80 -9.40
N VAL A 7 11.01 15.52 -9.41
CA VAL A 7 9.71 15.04 -8.92
C VAL A 7 9.79 14.99 -7.38
N PRO A 8 8.95 15.72 -6.65
CA PRO A 8 8.98 15.70 -5.19
C PRO A 8 8.42 14.36 -4.69
N VAL A 9 9.26 13.60 -4.01
CA VAL A 9 8.84 12.49 -3.15
C VAL A 9 8.10 13.11 -1.96
N VAL A 10 6.78 13.04 -1.97
CA VAL A 10 5.95 13.47 -0.84
C VAL A 10 6.14 12.46 0.29
N LEU A 11 6.99 12.81 1.26
CA LEU A 11 6.98 12.19 2.58
C LEU A 11 5.62 12.54 3.24
N MET A 12 4.77 11.54 3.42
CA MET A 12 3.57 11.68 4.25
C MET A 12 4.00 11.78 5.72
N ALA A 13 4.21 13.01 6.18
CA ALA A 13 4.30 13.33 7.59
C ALA A 13 2.89 13.32 8.19
N VAL A 14 2.59 12.33 9.04
CA VAL A 14 1.34 12.30 9.80
C VAL A 14 1.51 13.26 10.99
N ALA A 15 0.87 14.42 10.90
CA ALA A 15 0.75 15.35 12.02
C ALA A 15 -0.25 14.80 13.05
N ILE A 16 0.22 14.55 14.26
CA ILE A 16 -0.60 14.16 15.41
C ILE A 16 -1.20 15.45 15.98
N GLY A 17 -2.45 15.75 15.61
CA GLY A 17 -3.23 16.84 16.21
C GLY A 17 -3.99 16.34 17.43
N ALA A 18 -3.56 16.78 18.63
CA ALA A 18 -4.29 16.58 19.87
C ALA A 18 -5.59 17.41 19.87
N ALA A 19 -6.67 16.80 20.35
CA ALA A 19 -7.98 17.43 20.49
C ALA A 19 -8.04 18.41 21.67
N GLY A 20 -8.80 19.49 21.49
CA GLY A 20 -9.28 20.34 22.58
C GLY A 20 -10.46 21.18 22.09
N ALA A 21 -11.67 20.84 22.54
CA ALA A 21 -12.90 21.58 22.26
C ALA A 21 -13.26 22.49 23.45
N VAL A 22 -13.65 23.74 23.19
CA VAL A 22 -14.57 24.53 24.02
C VAL A 22 -15.40 25.45 23.12
N SER A 23 -16.69 25.59 23.45
CA SER A 23 -17.78 26.19 22.67
C SER A 23 -18.18 27.61 23.13
N CYS A 24 -19.04 28.24 22.31
CA CYS A 24 -20.05 29.29 22.60
C CYS A 24 -19.66 30.79 22.56
N SER A 25 -20.09 31.51 21.50
CA SER A 25 -21.27 32.44 21.52
C SER A 25 -21.16 33.66 20.58
N ARG A 26 -22.20 33.81 19.73
CA ARG A 26 -22.90 35.02 19.21
C ARG A 26 -22.11 36.29 18.81
N SER A 27 -22.27 36.73 17.55
CA SER A 27 -23.18 37.82 17.10
C SER A 27 -22.84 38.30 15.68
N ALA A 28 -23.86 38.41 14.81
CA ALA A 28 -23.85 39.26 13.60
C ALA A 28 -24.17 40.73 14.03
N PRO A 29 -24.03 41.81 13.20
CA PRO A 29 -24.67 41.91 11.88
C PRO A 29 -23.95 42.75 10.78
N GLU A 30 -24.49 42.58 9.57
CA GLU A 30 -24.74 43.53 8.47
C GLU A 30 -23.65 44.49 7.93
N LYS A 31 -23.43 44.38 6.61
CA LYS A 31 -23.78 45.47 5.68
C LYS A 31 -24.15 44.94 4.29
N THR A 32 -25.35 45.32 3.87
CA THR A 32 -26.06 45.03 2.62
C THR A 32 -25.72 46.09 1.56
N ALA A 33 -25.65 45.67 0.28
CA ALA A 33 -26.10 46.35 -0.95
C ALA A 33 -25.29 45.81 -2.15
N ALA A 34 -25.80 45.52 -3.34
CA ALA A 34 -27.14 45.42 -3.94
C ALA A 34 -26.94 44.57 -5.21
N SER A 35 -27.73 43.51 -5.42
CA SER A 35 -28.77 43.40 -6.46
C SER A 35 -28.40 43.91 -7.85
N GLU A 36 -28.17 42.99 -8.80
CA GLU A 36 -28.73 43.06 -10.16
C GLU A 36 -28.64 41.69 -10.87
N ARG A 37 -29.80 41.17 -11.27
CA ARG A 37 -30.02 40.11 -12.27
C ARG A 37 -31.21 40.60 -13.09
N PRO A 38 -31.18 40.63 -14.43
CA PRO A 38 -31.45 39.44 -15.26
C PRO A 38 -30.64 39.39 -16.59
N THR A 39 -30.40 38.23 -17.22
CA THR A 39 -31.31 37.64 -18.22
C THR A 39 -30.72 36.32 -18.71
N ALA A 40 -31.56 35.30 -18.91
CA ALA A 40 -31.19 34.01 -19.48
C ALA A 40 -30.97 34.10 -21.00
N ALA A 41 -29.88 33.51 -21.49
CA ALA A 41 -29.71 33.13 -22.89
C ALA A 41 -29.30 31.65 -22.96
N ALA A 42 -29.91 30.92 -23.90
CA ALA A 42 -29.83 29.48 -24.11
C ALA A 42 -28.45 29.03 -24.70
N PRO A 43 -28.17 27.71 -24.78
CA PRO A 43 -26.84 27.13 -24.62
C PRO A 43 -25.98 27.22 -25.90
N LYS A 44 -24.68 27.48 -25.74
CA LYS A 44 -23.68 27.32 -26.81
C LYS A 44 -22.77 26.14 -26.50
N ALA A 45 -22.55 25.34 -27.53
CA ALA A 45 -21.98 24.00 -27.54
C ALA A 45 -20.74 23.78 -26.68
N ALA A 46 -20.70 22.60 -26.06
CA ALA A 46 -19.58 22.05 -25.32
C ALA A 46 -18.30 22.05 -26.19
N ALA A 47 -17.28 22.77 -25.72
CA ALA A 47 -15.91 22.49 -26.14
C ALA A 47 -15.51 21.16 -25.48
N THR A 48 -15.41 20.12 -26.30
CA THR A 48 -14.82 18.83 -25.95
C THR A 48 -13.43 19.08 -25.35
N PRO A 49 -13.15 18.67 -24.10
CA PRO A 49 -11.77 18.59 -23.67
C PRO A 49 -11.16 17.45 -24.48
N SER A 50 -10.26 17.77 -25.41
CA SER A 50 -9.30 16.80 -25.95
C SER A 50 -8.38 16.39 -24.81
N GLY A 51 -8.87 15.51 -23.95
CA GLY A 51 -8.07 14.82 -22.97
C GLY A 51 -7.15 13.87 -23.72
N THR A 52 -5.85 14.09 -23.62
CA THR A 52 -4.86 13.02 -23.81
C THR A 52 -5.39 11.79 -23.08
N PRO A 53 -5.49 10.61 -23.73
CA PRO A 53 -5.88 9.40 -23.02
C PRO A 53 -4.99 9.27 -21.80
N ALA A 54 -5.60 9.17 -20.61
CA ALA A 54 -4.86 8.78 -19.43
C ALA A 54 -4.15 7.47 -19.79
N GLU A 55 -2.81 7.45 -19.78
CA GLU A 55 -2.04 6.23 -19.95
C GLU A 55 -2.64 5.20 -19.00
N THR A 56 -3.25 4.17 -19.57
CA THR A 56 -3.72 3.04 -18.78
C THR A 56 -2.43 2.46 -18.19
N PRO A 57 -2.29 2.38 -16.86
CA PRO A 57 -1.05 1.89 -16.27
C PRO A 57 -0.80 0.49 -16.82
N THR A 58 0.22 0.36 -17.66
CA THR A 58 0.61 -0.91 -18.26
C THR A 58 0.94 -1.86 -17.12
N VAL A 59 0.06 -2.83 -16.88
CA VAL A 59 0.34 -3.92 -15.96
C VAL A 59 1.49 -4.69 -16.57
N THR A 60 2.66 -4.69 -15.92
CA THR A 60 3.80 -5.49 -16.36
C THR A 60 3.37 -6.95 -16.41
N PRO A 61 3.49 -7.63 -17.57
CA PRO A 61 3.19 -9.05 -17.68
C PRO A 61 3.98 -9.84 -16.64
N ALA A 62 3.39 -10.91 -16.09
CA ALA A 62 4.05 -11.71 -15.06
C ALA A 62 5.42 -12.28 -15.49
N THR A 63 5.64 -12.45 -16.79
CA THR A 63 6.91 -12.90 -17.39
C THR A 63 8.06 -11.91 -17.25
N ASP A 64 7.76 -10.62 -17.15
CA ASP A 64 8.74 -9.53 -17.13
C ASP A 64 9.06 -9.07 -15.69
N LEU A 65 8.44 -9.72 -14.70
CA LEU A 65 8.67 -9.43 -13.30
C LEU A 65 10.02 -10.02 -12.84
N PRO A 66 10.81 -9.28 -12.03
CA PRO A 66 12.10 -9.75 -11.55
C PRO A 66 11.96 -11.09 -10.83
N LYS A 67 12.84 -12.04 -11.15
CA LYS A 67 12.89 -13.36 -10.48
C LYS A 67 13.77 -13.37 -9.23
N HIS A 68 14.66 -12.39 -9.10
CA HIS A 68 15.60 -12.23 -7.99
C HIS A 68 15.52 -10.83 -7.41
N ALA A 69 16.12 -10.63 -6.23
CA ALA A 69 16.19 -9.32 -5.60
C ALA A 69 16.86 -8.27 -6.50
N VAL A 70 16.29 -7.06 -6.48
CA VAL A 70 16.74 -5.89 -7.24
C VAL A 70 16.86 -4.67 -6.33
N ALA A 71 17.68 -3.71 -6.75
CA ALA A 71 17.75 -2.41 -6.10
C ALA A 71 16.44 -1.65 -6.25
N GLY A 72 16.14 -0.77 -5.31
CA GLY A 72 14.89 -0.01 -5.25
C GLY A 72 14.55 0.80 -6.50
N LYS A 73 15.57 1.29 -7.20
CA LYS A 73 15.45 2.01 -8.47
C LYS A 73 14.94 1.13 -9.63
N ASP A 74 15.17 -0.17 -9.54
CA ASP A 74 14.84 -1.18 -10.55
C ASP A 74 13.61 -2.01 -10.13
N ARG A 75 12.86 -1.55 -9.13
CA ARG A 75 11.69 -2.25 -8.61
C ARG A 75 10.62 -2.41 -9.71
N PRO A 76 9.91 -3.55 -9.74
CA PRO A 76 8.83 -3.73 -10.70
C PRO A 76 7.69 -2.75 -10.42
N SER A 77 7.10 -2.22 -11.50
CA SER A 77 5.85 -1.45 -11.40
C SER A 77 4.69 -2.43 -11.27
N ILE A 78 4.24 -2.65 -10.04
CA ILE A 78 3.07 -3.47 -9.77
C ILE A 78 1.94 -2.52 -9.41
N GLY A 79 0.96 -2.48 -10.32
CA GLY A 79 -0.21 -1.62 -10.25
C GLY A 79 -1.00 -1.77 -8.94
N ALA A 80 -2.05 -0.98 -8.81
CA ALA A 80 -2.92 -1.11 -7.65
C ALA A 80 -3.55 -2.51 -7.66
N GLY A 81 -3.45 -3.24 -6.54
CA GLY A 81 -4.03 -4.59 -6.42
C GLY A 81 -5.51 -4.56 -6.79
N VAL A 82 -5.93 -5.56 -7.56
CA VAL A 82 -7.34 -5.86 -7.84
C VAL A 82 -7.89 -6.76 -6.74
N THR A 83 -9.19 -7.01 -6.75
CA THR A 83 -9.81 -7.98 -5.84
C THR A 83 -9.14 -9.36 -5.98
N MET A 84 -8.72 -9.95 -4.85
CA MET A 84 -8.05 -11.26 -4.83
C MET A 84 -8.99 -12.39 -5.25
N ALA A 85 -10.23 -12.37 -4.79
CA ALA A 85 -11.30 -13.25 -5.27
C ALA A 85 -12.66 -12.62 -4.97
N GLY A 86 -13.65 -12.85 -5.84
CA GLY A 86 -15.02 -12.40 -5.58
C GLY A 86 -15.58 -13.04 -4.30
N GLY A 87 -16.14 -12.23 -3.41
CA GLY A 87 -16.67 -12.68 -2.11
C GLY A 87 -15.61 -12.89 -1.02
N TYR A 88 -14.32 -12.80 -1.34
CA TYR A 88 -13.26 -12.96 -0.36
C TYR A 88 -13.01 -11.66 0.40
N THR A 89 -13.57 -11.58 1.61
CA THR A 89 -13.42 -10.43 2.52
C THR A 89 -12.13 -10.48 3.36
N GLY A 90 -11.48 -11.64 3.45
CA GLY A 90 -10.34 -11.86 4.35
C GLY A 90 -10.67 -11.74 5.85
N LYS A 91 -11.94 -11.66 6.24
CA LYS A 91 -12.36 -11.45 7.64
C LYS A 91 -11.81 -12.53 8.58
N ASP A 92 -11.94 -13.80 8.21
CA ASP A 92 -11.54 -14.92 9.05
C ASP A 92 -10.01 -15.01 9.16
N PHE A 93 -9.31 -14.85 8.03
CA PHE A 93 -7.86 -14.70 8.01
C PHE A 93 -7.37 -13.56 8.90
N LEU A 94 -7.90 -12.34 8.74
CA LEU A 94 -7.48 -11.17 9.52
C LEU A 94 -7.77 -11.36 11.02
N SER A 95 -8.89 -12.00 11.36
CA SER A 95 -9.23 -12.31 12.75
C SER A 95 -8.27 -13.32 13.38
N ARG A 96 -7.91 -14.39 12.64
CA ARG A 96 -6.92 -15.38 13.05
C ARG A 96 -5.53 -14.73 13.21
N LEU A 97 -5.08 -14.00 12.19
CA LEU A 97 -3.79 -13.30 12.21
C LEU A 97 -3.71 -12.32 13.39
N ALA A 98 -4.78 -11.55 13.64
CA ALA A 98 -4.82 -10.62 14.76
C ALA A 98 -4.78 -11.32 16.12
N LYS A 99 -5.45 -12.47 16.26
CA LYS A 99 -5.40 -13.28 17.49
C LYS A 99 -4.01 -13.84 17.73
N ASP A 100 -3.43 -14.51 16.73
CA ASP A 100 -2.16 -15.24 16.87
C ASP A 100 -0.98 -14.29 17.10
N TRP A 101 -1.03 -13.11 16.46
CA TRP A 101 0.02 -12.09 16.55
C TRP A 101 -0.32 -10.92 17.47
N LYS A 102 -1.42 -11.02 18.22
CA LYS A 102 -1.90 -9.99 19.16
C LYS A 102 -1.95 -8.60 18.51
N LEU A 103 -2.48 -8.53 17.30
CA LEU A 103 -2.64 -7.27 16.57
C LEU A 103 -3.92 -6.58 17.04
N ASN A 104 -3.79 -5.29 17.35
CA ASN A 104 -4.94 -4.42 17.52
C ASN A 104 -5.35 -3.90 16.14
N LEU A 105 -6.49 -4.39 15.62
CA LEU A 105 -7.05 -3.92 14.36
C LEU A 105 -7.85 -2.64 14.56
N ASP A 106 -7.50 -1.61 13.80
CA ASP A 106 -8.18 -0.31 13.77
C ASP A 106 -9.55 -0.43 13.07
N LYS A 107 -10.42 0.57 13.27
CA LYS A 107 -11.67 0.68 12.50
C LYS A 107 -11.37 0.90 11.01
N PRO A 108 -12.24 0.42 10.10
CA PRO A 108 -12.07 0.66 8.68
C PRO A 108 -12.03 2.17 8.36
N VAL A 109 -11.04 2.59 7.57
CA VAL A 109 -10.87 3.96 7.11
C VAL A 109 -11.02 4.03 5.59
N LYS A 110 -11.68 5.08 5.09
CA LYS A 110 -11.74 5.35 3.66
C LYS A 110 -10.57 6.24 3.28
N GLN A 111 -9.86 5.88 2.21
CA GLN A 111 -8.72 6.61 1.70
C GLN A 111 -8.86 6.82 0.20
N GLU A 112 -8.67 8.06 -0.26
CA GLU A 112 -8.56 8.38 -1.67
C GLU A 112 -7.16 7.96 -2.18
N MET A 113 -7.14 7.16 -3.24
CA MET A 113 -5.91 6.73 -3.89
C MET A 113 -5.48 7.78 -4.93
N PRO A 114 -4.20 7.80 -5.36
CA PRO A 114 -3.72 8.75 -6.38
C PRO A 114 -4.47 8.73 -7.72
N ASN A 115 -5.24 7.66 -7.99
CA ASN A 115 -6.10 7.54 -9.17
C ASN A 115 -7.53 8.06 -8.94
N GLY A 116 -7.77 8.81 -7.85
CA GLY A 116 -9.09 9.35 -7.46
C GLY A 116 -10.08 8.31 -6.94
N LYS A 117 -9.71 7.02 -6.87
CA LYS A 117 -10.61 5.97 -6.36
C LYS A 117 -10.54 5.88 -4.85
N MET A 118 -11.71 5.83 -4.21
CA MET A 118 -11.80 5.54 -2.78
C MET A 118 -11.55 4.04 -2.53
N ARG A 119 -10.73 3.73 -1.54
CA ARG A 119 -10.52 2.38 -1.01
C ARG A 119 -10.77 2.36 0.49
N THR A 120 -11.22 1.23 1.01
CA THR A 120 -11.27 1.00 2.45
C THR A 120 -9.98 0.34 2.89
N TYR A 121 -9.45 0.71 4.06
CA TYR A 121 -8.33 0.05 4.70
C TYR A 121 -8.66 -0.31 6.15
N ILE A 122 -8.13 -1.45 6.60
CA ILE A 122 -8.05 -1.84 8.01
C ILE A 122 -6.57 -1.96 8.35
N HIS A 123 -6.14 -1.22 9.36
CA HIS A 123 -4.76 -1.26 9.85
C HIS A 123 -4.68 -2.09 11.12
N GLY A 124 -3.52 -2.67 11.39
CA GLY A 124 -3.26 -3.46 12.58
C GLY A 124 -1.86 -3.22 13.10
N ARG A 125 -1.69 -3.18 14.42
CA ARG A 125 -0.37 -3.10 15.07
C ARG A 125 -0.26 -4.09 16.22
N GLY A 126 0.85 -4.81 16.27
CA GLY A 126 1.22 -5.73 17.33
C GLY A 126 2.38 -5.20 18.18
N GLY A 127 2.34 -5.52 19.47
CA GLY A 127 3.33 -5.10 20.48
C GLY A 127 2.93 -3.83 21.25
N THR A 128 3.43 -3.71 22.48
CA THR A 128 3.26 -2.55 23.37
C THR A 128 4.58 -1.79 23.47
N GLY A 129 4.90 -0.91 22.52
CA GLY A 129 6.12 -0.10 22.60
C GLY A 129 6.53 0.59 21.29
N SER A 130 7.38 1.60 21.40
CA SER A 130 7.80 2.52 20.33
C SER A 130 8.82 1.94 19.32
N GLY A 131 8.87 0.61 19.14
CA GLY A 131 9.69 -0.05 18.12
C GLY A 131 8.92 -0.30 16.82
N THR A 132 9.61 -0.75 15.77
CA THR A 132 9.01 -1.30 14.54
C THR A 132 8.30 -2.64 14.86
N GLY A 133 7.17 -2.52 15.56
CA GLY A 133 6.29 -3.63 15.86
C GLY A 133 5.72 -4.24 14.59
N THR A 134 5.07 -5.38 14.76
CA THR A 134 4.35 -6.05 13.69
C THR A 134 3.21 -5.15 13.20
N THR A 135 3.06 -4.97 11.89
CA THR A 135 1.99 -4.16 11.30
C THR A 135 1.27 -4.90 10.19
N VAL A 136 -0.01 -4.60 10.04
CA VAL A 136 -0.86 -5.08 8.93
C VAL A 136 -1.61 -3.90 8.34
N SER A 137 -1.75 -3.87 7.02
CA SER A 137 -2.68 -3.00 6.31
C SER A 137 -3.41 -3.81 5.25
N ALA A 138 -4.70 -4.04 5.48
CA ALA A 138 -5.59 -4.74 4.57
C ALA A 138 -6.40 -3.72 3.76
N GLY A 139 -6.33 -3.79 2.44
CA GLY A 139 -6.98 -2.84 1.52
C GLY A 139 -8.06 -3.50 0.68
N PHE A 140 -9.19 -2.82 0.54
CA PHE A 140 -10.40 -3.31 -0.09
C PHE A 140 -10.75 -2.43 -1.29
N ALA A 141 -10.73 -3.01 -2.50
CA ALA A 141 -10.88 -2.25 -3.75
C ALA A 141 -12.33 -1.80 -3.99
N ASP A 142 -13.31 -2.58 -3.53
CA ASP A 142 -14.76 -2.36 -3.65
C ASP A 142 -15.43 -2.23 -2.29
N HIS A 143 -14.67 -1.81 -1.28
CA HIS A 143 -15.05 -1.71 0.13
C HIS A 143 -15.39 -3.03 0.84
N THR A 144 -15.40 -4.16 0.13
CA THR A 144 -15.89 -5.45 0.66
C THR A 144 -14.86 -6.57 0.51
N ASN A 145 -14.33 -6.72 -0.70
CA ASN A 145 -13.40 -7.78 -1.04
C ASN A 145 -11.95 -7.31 -0.88
N LEU A 146 -11.13 -8.18 -0.30
CA LEU A 146 -9.73 -7.90 -0.06
C LEU A 146 -8.98 -7.84 -1.41
N SER A 147 -8.18 -6.79 -1.56
CA SER A 147 -7.41 -6.51 -2.78
C SER A 147 -5.90 -6.39 -2.53
N SER A 148 -5.52 -6.09 -1.29
CA SER A 148 -4.12 -5.96 -0.90
C SER A 148 -3.94 -6.26 0.58
N LEU A 149 -2.81 -6.88 0.93
CA LEU A 149 -2.32 -7.02 2.28
C LEU A 149 -0.87 -6.53 2.32
N LEU A 150 -0.56 -5.66 3.28
CA LEU A 150 0.81 -5.24 3.58
C LEU A 150 1.12 -5.65 5.01
N CYS A 151 2.09 -6.54 5.19
CA CYS A 151 2.58 -6.98 6.49
C CYS A 151 3.97 -6.41 6.73
N GLY A 152 4.18 -5.74 7.85
CA GLY A 152 5.47 -5.14 8.20
C GLY A 152 6.01 -5.66 9.52
N THR A 153 7.33 -5.79 9.63
CA THR A 153 8.02 -6.17 10.88
C THR A 153 9.45 -5.65 10.89
N GLY A 154 10.00 -5.43 12.09
CA GLY A 154 11.40 -5.04 12.27
C GLY A 154 12.37 -6.14 11.82
N THR A 155 13.50 -5.77 11.23
CA THR A 155 14.49 -6.75 10.73
C THR A 155 15.34 -7.39 11.82
N ASP A 156 15.31 -6.81 13.02
CA ASP A 156 15.98 -7.28 14.23
C ASP A 156 15.09 -8.16 15.11
N LYS A 157 13.81 -8.33 14.76
CA LYS A 157 12.87 -9.16 15.54
C LYS A 157 13.13 -10.64 15.28
N SER A 158 13.26 -11.42 16.36
CA SER A 158 13.51 -12.87 16.30
C SER A 158 12.41 -13.64 15.57
N ASN A 159 11.17 -13.17 15.65
CA ASN A 159 9.99 -13.74 15.00
C ASN A 159 9.55 -12.99 13.74
N ALA A 160 10.44 -12.17 13.15
CA ALA A 160 10.13 -11.39 11.95
C ALA A 160 9.64 -12.28 10.79
N LEU A 161 10.38 -13.34 10.50
CA LEU A 161 10.06 -14.23 9.38
C LEU A 161 8.79 -15.03 9.66
N ASP A 162 8.59 -15.49 10.89
CA ASP A 162 7.39 -16.22 11.30
C ASP A 162 6.12 -15.38 11.09
N PHE A 163 6.16 -14.08 11.41
CA PHE A 163 5.03 -13.18 11.15
C PHE A 163 4.74 -13.03 9.66
N LEU A 164 5.78 -12.80 8.86
CA LEU A 164 5.62 -12.65 7.42
C LEU A 164 5.13 -13.96 6.79
N ALA A 165 5.57 -15.12 7.31
CA ALA A 165 5.10 -16.43 6.89
C ALA A 165 3.60 -16.61 7.18
N ALA A 166 3.14 -16.24 8.38
CA ALA A 166 1.71 -16.24 8.70
C ALA A 166 0.89 -15.34 7.75
N CYS A 167 1.47 -14.24 7.26
CA CYS A 167 0.81 -13.43 6.24
C CYS A 167 0.69 -14.10 4.86
N THR A 168 1.57 -15.07 4.53
CA THR A 168 1.47 -15.86 3.29
C THR A 168 0.42 -16.97 3.35
N GLU A 169 -0.11 -17.26 4.54
CA GLU A 169 -1.19 -18.23 4.78
C GLU A 169 -2.59 -17.65 4.52
N LEU A 170 -2.66 -16.66 3.61
CA LEU A 170 -3.90 -16.05 3.15
C LEU A 170 -4.82 -17.12 2.54
N ASP A 171 -6.02 -17.32 3.09
CA ASP A 171 -6.91 -18.44 2.75
C ASP A 171 -7.76 -18.23 1.48
N VAL A 172 -7.23 -17.50 0.50
CA VAL A 172 -7.85 -17.39 -0.83
C VAL A 172 -7.51 -18.63 -1.67
N ALA A 173 -8.51 -19.16 -2.36
CA ALA A 173 -8.37 -20.38 -3.16
C ALA A 173 -7.26 -20.24 -4.23
N GLY A 174 -6.49 -21.33 -4.41
CA GLY A 174 -5.45 -21.42 -5.44
C GLY A 174 -4.04 -21.01 -4.98
N ILE A 175 -3.86 -20.52 -3.75
CA ILE A 175 -2.53 -20.28 -3.19
C ILE A 175 -1.85 -21.61 -2.81
N ASP A 176 -0.60 -21.76 -3.25
CA ASP A 176 0.32 -22.80 -2.83
C ASP A 176 1.16 -22.29 -1.65
N HIS A 177 0.69 -22.56 -0.43
CA HIS A 177 1.32 -22.06 0.81
C HIS A 177 2.74 -22.58 1.01
N ALA A 178 3.02 -23.82 0.59
CA ALA A 178 4.35 -24.40 0.71
C ALA A 178 5.35 -23.65 -0.19
N LYS A 179 4.96 -23.36 -1.44
CA LYS A 179 5.79 -22.54 -2.34
C LYS A 179 5.89 -21.10 -1.87
N ALA A 180 4.82 -20.50 -1.33
CA ALA A 180 4.85 -19.14 -0.80
C ALA A 180 5.84 -19.01 0.36
N SER A 181 5.82 -19.95 1.31
CA SER A 181 6.77 -20.01 2.42
C SER A 181 8.20 -20.20 1.93
N SER A 182 8.45 -21.18 1.05
CA SER A 182 9.79 -21.41 0.47
C SER A 182 10.33 -20.20 -0.30
N TRP A 183 9.45 -19.51 -1.04
CA TRP A 183 9.79 -18.27 -1.71
C TRP A 183 10.14 -17.16 -0.70
N LEU A 184 9.38 -16.99 0.38
CA LEU A 184 9.60 -15.94 1.36
C LEU A 184 10.99 -16.08 2.02
N GLU A 185 11.39 -17.31 2.37
CA GLU A 185 12.73 -17.56 2.91
C GLU A 185 13.84 -17.16 1.92
N ARG A 186 13.67 -17.52 0.64
CA ARG A 186 14.62 -17.17 -0.42
C ARG A 186 14.66 -15.66 -0.63
N ALA A 187 13.49 -15.02 -0.73
CA ALA A 187 13.32 -13.59 -0.89
C ALA A 187 14.01 -12.83 0.24
N LYS A 188 13.88 -13.28 1.49
CA LYS A 188 14.59 -12.70 2.63
C LYS A 188 16.10 -12.80 2.47
N ARG A 189 16.63 -13.98 2.15
CA ARG A 189 18.09 -14.18 1.97
C ARG A 189 18.65 -13.29 0.86
N GLU A 190 17.99 -13.25 -0.30
CA GLU A 190 18.41 -12.44 -1.44
C GLU A 190 18.36 -10.94 -1.14
N THR A 191 17.26 -10.46 -0.54
CA THR A 191 17.12 -9.05 -0.17
C THR A 191 18.11 -8.64 0.92
N ASP A 192 18.37 -9.48 1.92
CA ASP A 192 19.39 -9.19 2.93
C ASP A 192 20.80 -9.12 2.35
N SER A 193 21.13 -10.03 1.44
CA SER A 193 22.43 -10.06 0.77
C SER A 193 22.62 -8.78 -0.06
N LEU A 194 21.65 -8.46 -0.92
CA LEU A 194 21.73 -7.29 -1.79
C LEU A 194 21.72 -5.99 -0.97
N TYR A 195 20.90 -5.91 0.09
CA TYR A 195 20.89 -4.75 0.98
C TYR A 195 22.28 -4.50 1.60
N LYS A 196 22.94 -5.54 2.11
CA LYS A 196 24.29 -5.43 2.72
C LYS A 196 25.32 -4.95 1.71
N GLU A 197 25.31 -5.53 0.50
CA GLU A 197 26.20 -5.14 -0.59
C GLU A 197 26.02 -3.65 -0.94
N ARG A 198 24.77 -3.24 -1.21
CA ARG A 198 24.44 -1.86 -1.59
C ARG A 198 24.76 -0.87 -0.49
N ALA A 199 24.42 -1.17 0.76
CA ALA A 199 24.68 -0.27 1.89
C ALA A 199 26.19 -0.07 2.14
N ALA A 200 27.00 -1.09 1.86
CA ALA A 200 28.46 -1.00 1.93
C ALA A 200 29.03 -0.18 0.76
N GLU A 201 28.57 -0.44 -0.47
CA GLU A 201 28.99 0.25 -1.70
C GLU A 201 28.68 1.75 -1.65
N THR A 202 27.45 2.12 -1.26
CA THR A 202 26.98 3.50 -1.27
C THR A 202 27.25 4.24 0.05
N LYS A 203 27.69 3.52 1.09
CA LYS A 203 27.79 4.02 2.48
C LYS A 203 26.50 4.66 3.00
N ASN A 204 25.36 4.24 2.45
CA ASN A 204 24.04 4.76 2.81
C ASN A 204 23.23 3.65 3.48
N LYS A 205 22.80 3.87 4.71
CA LYS A 205 21.90 2.92 5.40
C LYS A 205 20.45 3.04 4.92
N LYS A 206 20.10 4.04 4.11
CA LYS A 206 18.74 4.22 3.57
C LYS A 206 18.54 3.47 2.25
N GLU A 207 19.38 2.48 1.95
CA GLU A 207 19.15 1.59 0.83
C GLU A 207 17.80 0.90 0.95
N TYR A 208 17.26 0.55 -0.21
CA TYR A 208 15.98 -0.11 -0.35
C TYR A 208 16.11 -1.15 -1.45
N VAL A 209 15.72 -2.38 -1.14
CA VAL A 209 15.76 -3.49 -2.08
C VAL A 209 14.43 -4.22 -2.06
N VAL A 210 14.12 -4.85 -3.19
CA VAL A 210 12.86 -5.56 -3.40
C VAL A 210 13.20 -6.97 -3.89
N SER A 211 12.52 -7.99 -3.38
CA SER A 211 12.72 -9.36 -3.82
C SER A 211 12.27 -9.57 -5.26
N GLY A 212 12.61 -10.74 -5.81
CA GLY A 212 11.89 -11.27 -6.95
C GLY A 212 10.41 -11.47 -6.62
N VAL A 213 9.57 -11.47 -7.65
CA VAL A 213 8.12 -11.58 -7.54
C VAL A 213 7.69 -13.03 -7.50
N PHE A 214 6.72 -13.34 -6.64
CA PHE A 214 6.07 -14.65 -6.60
C PHE A 214 4.59 -14.52 -6.90
N THR A 215 4.10 -15.38 -7.79
CA THR A 215 2.69 -15.46 -8.14
C THR A 215 2.17 -16.83 -7.72
N SER A 216 1.02 -16.85 -7.05
CA SER A 216 0.36 -18.08 -6.63
C SER A 216 -1.14 -17.89 -6.61
N GLY A 217 -1.86 -18.67 -7.41
CA GLY A 217 -3.30 -18.47 -7.62
C GLY A 217 -3.58 -17.02 -8.05
N PRO A 218 -4.52 -16.33 -7.40
CA PRO A 218 -4.91 -14.98 -7.78
C PRO A 218 -4.07 -13.88 -7.11
N VAL A 219 -2.92 -14.22 -6.49
CA VAL A 219 -2.11 -13.22 -5.79
C VAL A 219 -0.69 -13.13 -6.30
N VAL A 220 -0.13 -11.94 -6.15
CA VAL A 220 1.29 -11.64 -6.34
C VAL A 220 1.90 -11.14 -5.03
N MET A 221 3.09 -11.60 -4.71
CA MET A 221 3.81 -11.34 -3.46
C MET A 221 5.20 -10.75 -3.73
N LEU A 222 5.58 -9.76 -2.91
CA LEU A 222 6.90 -9.13 -2.93
C LEU A 222 7.36 -8.80 -1.51
N LEU A 223 8.62 -9.05 -1.23
CA LEU A 223 9.26 -8.63 0.01
C LEU A 223 10.10 -7.38 -0.25
N HIS A 224 9.83 -6.34 0.52
CA HIS A 224 10.63 -5.13 0.57
C HIS A 224 11.54 -5.15 1.80
N ARG A 225 12.77 -4.69 1.65
CA ARG A 225 13.75 -4.57 2.72
C ARG A 225 14.32 -3.14 2.74
N THR A 226 14.06 -2.41 3.82
CA THR A 226 14.65 -1.09 4.13
C THR A 226 15.83 -1.28 5.09
N TYR A 227 16.23 -0.27 5.88
CA TYR A 227 17.27 -0.41 6.91
C TYR A 227 16.87 -1.30 8.10
N ASP A 228 15.65 -1.14 8.57
CA ASP A 228 15.15 -1.64 9.86
C ASP A 228 13.85 -2.42 9.73
N THR A 229 13.28 -2.49 8.53
CA THR A 229 11.96 -3.06 8.30
C THR A 229 11.93 -4.00 7.09
N TYR A 230 11.18 -5.09 7.24
CA TYR A 230 10.65 -5.87 6.13
C TYR A 230 9.20 -5.48 5.90
N LEU A 231 8.80 -5.33 4.63
CA LEU A 231 7.39 -5.19 4.25
C LEU A 231 7.04 -6.24 3.19
N LEU A 232 6.21 -7.22 3.55
CA LEU A 232 5.63 -8.17 2.62
C LEU A 232 4.35 -7.57 2.03
N ARG A 233 4.35 -7.35 0.72
CA ARG A 233 3.21 -6.85 -0.04
C ARG A 233 2.58 -8.01 -0.80
N ILE A 234 1.30 -8.26 -0.56
CA ILE A 234 0.47 -9.24 -1.27
C ILE A 234 -0.65 -8.47 -1.96
N LEU A 235 -0.85 -8.70 -3.25
CA LEU A 235 -1.85 -8.01 -4.05
C LEU A 235 -2.69 -9.04 -4.80
N GLY A 236 -3.98 -8.77 -4.93
CA GLY A 236 -4.78 -9.46 -5.95
C GLY A 236 -4.24 -9.08 -7.33
N HIS A 237 -4.03 -10.11 -8.15
CA HIS A 237 -3.59 -9.99 -9.52
C HIS A 237 -4.69 -10.58 -10.40
N ALA A 238 -4.99 -9.92 -11.52
CA ALA A 238 -5.86 -10.52 -12.52
C ALA A 238 -5.12 -11.75 -13.06
N ALA A 239 -5.61 -12.94 -12.79
CA ALA A 239 -5.12 -14.14 -13.44
C ALA A 239 -5.19 -13.91 -14.96
N ALA A 240 -4.07 -14.08 -15.65
CA ALA A 240 -4.02 -14.07 -17.11
C ALA A 240 -4.73 -15.31 -17.67
#